data_AF-A0A9X7DJC0-F1
#
_entry.id   AF-A0A9X7DJC0-F1
#
_cell.length_a   1.000
_cell.length_b   1.000
_cell.length_c   1.000
_cell.angle_alpha   90.00
_cell.angle_beta   90.00
_cell.angle_gamma   90.00
#
_symmetry.space_group_name_H-M   'P 1'
#
loop_
_entity.id
_entity.type
_entity.pdbx_description
1 polymer ?
#
loop_
_entity_poly.entity_id
_entity_poly.type
_entity_poly.pdbx_seq_one_letter_code
_entity_poly.pdbx_strand_id
1 'polypeptide(L)'
;MSFISGKIYKNQIVGTINTYIRMINESDKINESGIGIIDNEWYSYLEDGGKTFVAVLIINGKEEKFYFKEKEWKSLDLNMFENKQLQNLQKRIRSMMK
;
A
#
# COMPACT_ATOMS: atom_id res chain seq x y z
N MET A 1 -10.75 -8.11 -24.59
CA MET A 1 -10.15 -6.87 -24.04
C MET A 1 -8.98 -7.23 -23.13
N SER A 2 -7.83 -7.50 -23.76
CA SER A 2 -6.53 -6.83 -23.58
C SER A 2 -5.84 -7.06 -22.23
N PHE A 3 -5.04 -8.13 -22.16
CA PHE A 3 -4.07 -8.42 -21.10
C PHE A 3 -3.08 -7.27 -20.80
N ILE A 4 -2.98 -6.29 -21.70
CA ILE A 4 -2.06 -5.15 -21.61
C ILE A 4 -2.52 -4.16 -20.53
N SER A 5 -3.82 -3.89 -20.43
CA SER A 5 -4.35 -2.94 -19.45
C SER A 5 -4.18 -3.44 -18.01
N GLY A 6 -4.40 -4.74 -17.77
CA GLY A 6 -4.20 -5.35 -16.46
C GLY A 6 -2.75 -5.27 -15.96
N LYS A 7 -1.77 -5.43 -16.84
CA LYS A 7 -0.34 -5.30 -16.49
C LYS A 7 0.05 -3.85 -16.19
N ILE A 8 -0.52 -2.89 -16.90
CA ILE A 8 -0.32 -1.45 -16.65
C ILE A 8 -0.86 -1.08 -15.27
N TYR A 9 -2.12 -1.41 -14.96
CA TYR A 9 -2.73 -1.11 -13.66
C TYR A 9 -1.99 -1.81 -12.51
N LYS A 10 -1.57 -3.06 -12.70
CA LYS A 10 -0.78 -3.79 -11.70
C LYS A 10 0.56 -3.11 -11.40
N ASN A 11 1.30 -2.72 -12.44
CA ASN A 11 2.57 -2.03 -12.26
C ASN A 11 2.38 -0.67 -11.58
N GLN A 12 1.29 0.03 -11.93
CA GLN A 12 0.97 1.34 -11.37
C GLN A 12 0.68 1.22 -9.87
N ILE A 13 -0.21 0.33 -9.45
CA ILE A 13 -0.50 0.16 -8.01
C ILE A 13 0.71 -0.31 -7.22
N VAL A 14 1.53 -1.22 -7.77
CA VAL A 14 2.78 -1.66 -7.14
C VAL A 14 3.74 -0.49 -6.96
N GLY A 15 3.93 0.34 -7.99
CA GLY A 15 4.77 1.53 -7.90
C GLY A 15 4.27 2.54 -6.87
N THR A 16 2.95 2.73 -6.80
CA THR A 16 2.35 3.64 -5.81
C THR A 16 2.53 3.09 -4.39
N ILE A 17 2.33 1.79 -4.17
CA ILE A 17 2.57 1.14 -2.86
C ILE A 17 4.03 1.30 -2.43
N ASN A 18 4.99 1.03 -3.31
CA ASN A 18 6.42 1.21 -3.01
C ASN A 18 6.74 2.66 -2.65
N THR A 19 6.15 3.63 -3.36
CA THR A 19 6.34 5.06 -3.07
C THR A 19 5.81 5.40 -1.67
N TYR A 20 4.64 4.87 -1.31
CA TYR A 20 4.03 5.11 0.00
C TYR A 20 4.83 4.48 1.16
N ILE A 21 5.30 3.24 1.00
CA ILE A 21 6.19 2.57 1.95
C ILE A 21 7.44 3.43 2.18
N ARG A 22 8.06 3.90 1.09
CA ARG A 22 9.25 4.74 1.16
C ARG A 22 8.98 6.05 1.90
N MET A 23 7.88 6.74 1.60
CA MET A 23 7.51 7.98 2.30
C MET A 23 7.33 7.79 3.81
N ILE A 24 6.69 6.68 4.21
CA ILE A 24 6.53 6.34 5.63
C ILE A 24 7.89 6.07 6.27
N ASN A 25 8.68 5.17 5.68
CA ASN A 25 9.97 4.78 6.22
C ASN A 25 10.96 5.96 6.27
N GLU A 26 10.94 6.87 5.30
CA GLU A 26 11.73 8.10 5.32
C GLU A 26 11.28 9.06 6.43
N SER A 27 9.97 9.18 6.68
CA SER A 27 9.46 9.95 7.82
C SER A 27 9.85 9.33 9.17
N ASP A 28 9.92 8.01 9.24
CA ASP A 28 10.23 7.28 10.47
C ASP A 28 11.74 7.22 10.76
N LYS A 29 12.62 7.35 9.76
CA LYS A 29 14.08 7.52 9.95
C LYS A 29 14.44 8.75 10.80
N ILE A 30 13.53 9.71 10.93
CA ILE A 30 13.68 10.89 11.78
C ILE A 30 13.29 10.58 13.25
N ASN A 31 12.64 9.44 13.49
CA ASN A 31 12.21 8.96 14.80
C ASN A 31 13.09 7.76 15.23
N GLU A 32 13.88 7.93 16.30
CA GLU A 32 14.81 6.90 16.81
C GLU A 32 14.12 5.59 17.23
N SER A 33 12.79 5.60 17.37
CA SER A 33 12.02 4.47 17.86
C SER A 33 11.65 3.41 16.81
N GLY A 34 11.75 3.73 15.50
CA GLY A 34 11.43 2.79 14.41
C GLY A 34 9.99 2.26 14.40
N ILE A 35 9.03 3.01 14.96
CA ILE A 35 7.67 2.54 15.26
C ILE A 35 6.78 2.44 13.99
N GLY A 36 7.27 2.86 12.83
CA GLY A 36 6.55 2.85 11.55
C GLY A 36 7.21 2.02 10.44
N ILE A 37 8.20 1.17 10.75
CA ILE A 37 8.94 0.45 9.72
C ILE A 37 8.03 -0.56 9.01
N ILE A 38 7.76 -0.27 7.74
CA ILE A 38 7.15 -1.21 6.81
C ILE A 38 8.29 -1.88 6.05
N ASP A 39 8.29 -3.21 6.02
CA ASP A 39 9.27 -3.95 5.22
C ASP A 39 9.14 -3.58 3.74
N ASN A 40 10.28 -3.46 3.06
CA ASN A 40 10.31 -3.23 1.63
C ASN A 40 9.91 -4.50 0.87
N GLU A 41 10.04 -5.67 1.49
CA GLU A 41 9.55 -6.93 0.94
C GLU A 41 8.06 -7.11 1.28
N TRP A 42 7.26 -7.16 0.21
CA TRP A 42 5.82 -7.39 0.31
C TRP A 42 5.35 -8.16 -0.94
N TYR A 43 4.19 -8.79 -0.84
CA TYR A 43 3.62 -9.54 -1.95
C TYR A 43 2.18 -9.12 -2.23
N SER A 44 1.73 -9.41 -3.45
CA SER A 44 0.37 -9.11 -3.88
C SER A 44 -0.25 -10.24 -4.66
N TYR A 45 -1.57 -10.29 -4.60
CA TYR A 45 -2.37 -11.21 -5.38
C TYR A 45 -3.70 -10.56 -5.76
N LEU A 46 -4.42 -11.22 -6.67
CA LEU A 46 -5.75 -10.79 -7.09
C LEU A 46 -6.80 -11.74 -6.52
N GLU A 47 -7.84 -11.18 -5.92
CA GLU A 47 -9.04 -11.89 -5.46
C GLU A 47 -10.26 -11.50 -6.34
N ASP A 48 -11.37 -12.21 -6.15
CA ASP A 48 -12.65 -11.94 -6.83
C ASP A 48 -12.56 -11.93 -8.36
N GLY A 49 -11.75 -12.82 -8.93
CA GLY A 49 -11.54 -12.90 -10.37
C GLY A 49 -10.80 -11.69 -10.96
N GLY A 50 -9.98 -10.99 -10.16
CA GLY A 50 -9.24 -9.81 -10.62
C GLY A 50 -9.98 -8.50 -10.43
N LYS A 51 -10.96 -8.46 -9.52
CA LYS A 51 -11.63 -7.22 -9.11
C LYS A 51 -10.94 -6.58 -7.91
N THR A 52 -10.37 -7.38 -7.03
CA THR A 52 -9.71 -6.89 -5.81
C THR A 52 -8.22 -7.13 -5.90
N PHE A 53 -7.43 -6.07 -5.80
CA PHE A 53 -5.98 -6.17 -5.62
C PHE A 53 -5.69 -6.19 -4.12
N VAL A 54 -4.96 -7.20 -3.67
CA VAL A 54 -4.58 -7.35 -2.26
C VAL A 54 -3.08 -7.18 -2.14
N ALA A 55 -2.65 -6.23 -1.32
CA ALA A 55 -1.27 -6.05 -0.90
C ALA A 55 -1.12 -6.59 0.52
N VAL A 56 -0.13 -7.44 0.74
CA VAL A 56 0.22 -7.92 2.07
C VAL A 56 1.53 -7.26 2.47
N LEU A 57 1.45 -6.29 3.39
CA LEU A 57 2.60 -5.54 3.88
C LEU A 57 3.02 -6.09 5.24
N ILE A 58 4.31 -6.08 5.53
CA ILE A 58 4.84 -6.43 6.85
C ILE A 58 5.13 -5.14 7.59
N ILE A 59 4.39 -4.88 8.67
CA ILE A 59 4.50 -3.66 9.47
C ILE A 59 4.91 -4.06 10.88
N ASN A 60 6.09 -3.64 11.32
CA ASN A 60 6.66 -4.05 12.62
C ASN A 60 6.64 -5.58 12.83
N GLY A 61 7.00 -6.34 11.78
CA GLY A 61 7.02 -7.81 11.81
C GLY A 61 5.64 -8.48 11.77
N LYS A 62 4.56 -7.74 11.55
CA LYS A 62 3.19 -8.28 11.42
C LYS A 62 2.66 -8.08 10.01
N GLU A 63 2.08 -9.13 9.44
CA GLU A 63 1.40 -9.04 8.16
C GLU A 63 0.07 -8.29 8.31
N GLU A 64 -0.10 -7.25 7.49
CA GLU A 64 -1.35 -6.50 7.35
C GLU A 64 -1.80 -6.51 5.89
N LYS A 65 -3.08 -6.84 5.65
CA LYS A 65 -3.67 -6.90 4.31
C LYS A 65 -4.38 -5.61 3.96
N PHE A 66 -4.03 -5.05 2.80
CA PHE A 66 -4.64 -3.88 2.20
C PHE A 66 -5.38 -4.28 0.93
N TYR A 67 -6.66 -4.00 0.90
CA TYR A 67 -7.57 -4.31 -0.18
C TYR A 67 -7.82 -3.06 -1.00
N PHE A 68 -7.70 -3.20 -2.30
CA PHE A 68 -7.99 -2.17 -3.27
C PHE A 68 -9.04 -2.74 -4.22
N LYS A 69 -10.25 -2.19 -4.17
CA LYS A 69 -11.35 -2.55 -5.08
C LYS A 69 -11.03 -2.07 -6.48
N GLU A 70 -11.68 -2.63 -7.48
CA GLU A 70 -11.41 -2.36 -8.89
C GLU A 70 -11.28 -0.87 -9.23
N LYS A 71 -12.20 -0.05 -8.71
CA LYS A 71 -12.17 1.42 -8.89
C LYS A 71 -10.98 2.13 -8.23
N GLU A 72 -10.38 1.51 -7.22
CA GLU A 72 -9.26 2.04 -6.43
C GLU A 72 -7.90 1.64 -7.01
N TRP A 73 -7.82 0.60 -7.85
CA TRP A 73 -6.55 0.15 -8.45
C TRP A 73 -6.52 0.11 -9.98
N LYS A 74 -7.67 0.07 -10.65
CA LYS A 74 -7.82 0.23 -12.11
C LYS A 74 -8.22 1.66 -12.47
N SER A 75 -7.61 2.64 -11.81
CA SER A 75 -7.72 4.06 -12.14
C SER A 75 -6.40 4.55 -12.71
N LEU A 76 -6.46 5.49 -13.67
CA LEU A 76 -5.26 6.19 -14.15
C LEU A 76 -4.73 7.17 -13.08
N ASP A 77 -5.62 7.70 -12.24
CA ASP A 77 -5.31 8.57 -11.12
C ASP A 77 -5.45 7.78 -9.81
N LEU A 78 -4.42 6.99 -9.48
CA LEU A 78 -4.39 6.25 -8.21
C LEU A 78 -4.12 7.19 -7.04
N ASN A 79 -5.16 7.55 -6.31
CA ASN A 79 -5.02 8.29 -5.06
C ASN A 79 -4.98 7.32 -3.87
N MET A 80 -3.79 6.88 -3.48
CA MET A 80 -3.66 6.00 -2.31
C MET A 80 -4.03 6.65 -0.98
N PHE A 81 -4.07 7.98 -0.91
CA PHE A 81 -4.56 8.68 0.28
C PHE A 81 -6.08 8.60 0.41
N GLU A 82 -6.82 8.18 -0.61
CA GLU A 82 -8.27 7.93 -0.50
C GLU A 82 -8.60 6.54 0.04
N ASN A 83 -7.63 5.61 0.05
CA ASN A 83 -7.85 4.29 0.62
C ASN A 83 -7.95 4.39 2.16
N LYS A 84 -9.12 4.06 2.70
CA LYS A 84 -9.40 4.15 4.13
C LYS A 84 -8.45 3.32 4.99
N GLN A 85 -7.97 2.17 4.51
CA GLN A 85 -7.04 1.33 5.27
C GLN A 85 -5.66 2.01 5.38
N LEU A 86 -5.18 2.62 4.30
CA LEU A 86 -3.94 3.40 4.32
C LEU A 86 -4.07 4.69 5.16
N GLN A 87 -5.21 5.38 5.11
CA GLN A 87 -5.47 6.51 6.00
C GLN A 87 -5.43 6.10 7.49
N ASN A 88 -6.00 4.95 7.81
CA ASN A 88 -5.98 4.42 9.18
C ASN A 88 -4.58 4.03 9.61
N LEU A 89 -3.78 3.42 8.72
CA LEU A 89 -2.38 3.14 8.96
C LEU A 89 -1.59 4.44 9.22
N GLN A 90 -1.76 5.47 8.39
CA GLN A 90 -1.10 6.76 8.57
C GLN A 90 -1.47 7.42 9.91
N LYS A 91 -2.72 7.34 10.33
CA LYS A 91 -3.17 7.83 11.64
C LYS A 91 -2.53 7.06 12.79
N ARG A 92 -2.47 5.72 12.70
CA ARG A 92 -1.79 4.86 13.69
C ARG A 92 -0.33 5.26 13.82
N ILE A 93 0.39 5.35 12.69
CA ILE A 93 1.80 5.75 12.67
C ILE A 93 1.96 7.14 13.29
N ARG A 94 1.15 8.13 12.91
CA ARG A 94 1.17 9.47 13.52
C ARG A 94 0.88 9.48 15.02
N SER A 95 -0.03 8.63 15.50
CA SER A 95 -0.33 8.54 16.94
C SER A 95 0.81 7.92 17.75
N MET A 96 1.63 7.08 17.12
CA MET A 96 2.77 6.44 17.76
C MET A 96 4.05 7.30 17.73
N MET A 97 4.06 8.37 16.95
CA MET A 97 5.15 9.37 16.89
C MET A 97 5.00 10.52 17.90
N LYS A 98 3.92 10.55 18.70
CA LYS A 98 3.71 11.52 19.78
C LYS A 98 4.14 10.93 21.11
#